data_AF-A0A4Q0YZC2-F1
#
_entry.id   AF-A0A4Q0YZC2-F1
#
_cell.length_a   1.000
_cell.length_b   1.000
_cell.length_c   1.000
_cell.angle_alpha   90.00
_cell.angle_beta   90.00
_cell.angle_gamma   90.00
#
_symmetry.space_group_name_H-M   'P 1'
#
loop_
_entity.id
_entity.type
_entity.pdbx_description
1 polymer ?
#
loop_
_entity_poly.entity_id
_entity_poly.type
_entity_poly.pdbx_seq_one_letter_code
_entity_poly.pdbx_strand_id
1 'polypeptide(L)'
;MINNKKIFCIVAMLVLPFHAKSWVVVSESMEGDGTVVFYEVNCDSGLVISISADIKESTYFDTEGNTHDSLDDAISRSCSGDNLTDGSM
;
A
#
# COMPACT_ATOMS: atom_id res chain seq x y z
N MET A 1 26.07 52.77 -12.01
CA MET A 1 24.67 52.78 -12.49
C MET A 1 24.26 51.35 -12.78
N ILE A 2 23.05 50.96 -12.33
CA ILE A 2 22.31 49.70 -12.59
C ILE A 2 22.99 48.47 -11.93
N ASN A 3 22.72 48.08 -10.68
CA ASN A 3 21.44 47.74 -10.03
C ASN A 3 20.57 46.81 -10.89
N ASN A 4 20.78 45.49 -10.78
CA ASN A 4 19.83 44.49 -11.26
C ASN A 4 19.70 43.37 -10.23
N LYS A 5 18.77 43.59 -9.29
CA LYS A 5 18.05 42.59 -8.51
C LYS A 5 17.66 41.43 -9.44
N LYS A 6 18.30 40.27 -9.28
CA LYS A 6 17.71 39.01 -9.73
C LYS A 6 16.99 38.40 -8.55
N ILE A 7 15.68 38.40 -8.71
CA ILE A 7 14.65 37.86 -7.83
C ILE A 7 15.03 36.42 -7.49
N PHE A 8 15.31 36.18 -6.21
CA PHE A 8 15.32 34.82 -5.66
C PHE A 8 13.87 34.34 -5.64
N CYS A 9 13.46 33.63 -6.69
CA CYS A 9 12.27 32.77 -6.61
C CYS A 9 12.62 31.60 -5.71
N ILE A 10 12.45 31.78 -4.40
CA ILE A 10 12.28 30.66 -3.48
C ILE A 10 10.93 30.05 -3.87
N VAL A 11 10.96 29.10 -4.81
CA VAL A 11 9.87 28.15 -4.93
C VAL A 11 9.94 27.37 -3.63
N ALA A 12 9.15 27.80 -2.65
CA ALA A 12 8.80 26.97 -1.53
C ALA A 12 8.08 25.75 -2.14
N MET A 13 8.85 24.72 -2.49
CA MET A 13 8.31 23.38 -2.60
C MET A 13 7.76 23.10 -1.21
N LEU A 14 6.46 23.35 -1.06
CA LEU A 14 5.62 22.67 -0.11
C LEU A 14 5.90 21.19 -0.34
N VAL A 15 6.84 20.67 0.45
CA VAL A 15 6.95 19.24 0.69
C VAL A 15 5.69 18.93 1.48
N LEU A 16 4.59 18.77 0.75
CA LEU A 16 3.47 18.02 1.28
C LEU A 16 4.10 16.73 1.80
N PRO A 17 3.80 16.29 3.03
CA PRO A 17 4.07 14.93 3.39
C PRO A 17 3.20 14.11 2.44
N PHE A 18 3.76 13.73 1.28
CA PHE A 18 3.41 12.48 0.67
C PHE A 18 3.69 11.49 1.80
N HIS A 19 2.65 11.14 2.54
CA HIS A 19 2.61 9.87 3.25
C HIS A 19 2.72 8.85 2.12
N ALA A 20 3.96 8.58 1.71
CA ALA A 20 4.28 7.42 0.93
C ALA A 20 3.77 6.29 1.80
N LYS A 21 2.60 5.74 1.45
CA LYS A 21 2.13 4.48 1.98
C LYS A 21 3.22 3.49 1.62
N SER A 22 4.13 3.23 2.53
CA SER A 22 5.34 2.45 2.29
C SER A 22 5.09 1.03 2.80
N TRP A 23 3.98 0.45 2.35
CA TRP A 23 3.82 -0.99 2.46
C TRP A 23 4.80 -1.69 1.52
N VAL A 24 5.32 -2.84 1.94
CA VAL A 24 6.27 -3.64 1.17
C VAL A 24 5.78 -5.07 1.12
N VAL A 25 5.71 -5.64 -0.09
CA VAL A 25 5.50 -7.10 -0.25
C VAL A 25 6.75 -7.80 0.25
N VAL A 26 6.60 -8.62 1.29
CA VAL A 26 7.70 -9.39 1.89
C VAL A 26 7.75 -10.81 1.37
N SER A 27 6.61 -11.36 0.96
CA SER A 27 6.54 -12.68 0.34
C SER A 27 5.39 -12.73 -0.67
N GLU A 28 5.56 -13.59 -1.67
CA GLU A 28 4.53 -13.93 -2.64
C GLU A 28 4.50 -15.45 -2.76
N SER A 29 3.31 -16.03 -2.70
CA SER A 29 3.09 -17.45 -2.95
C SER A 29 1.89 -17.64 -3.86
N MET A 30 1.85 -18.76 -4.55
CA MET A 30 0.82 -19.07 -5.53
C MET A 30 0.26 -20.45 -5.24
N GLU A 31 -1.06 -20.56 -5.22
CA GLU A 31 -1.75 -21.83 -4.98
C GLU A 31 -2.70 -22.21 -6.13
N GLY A 32 -3.10 -23.48 -6.15
CA GLY A 32 -3.97 -24.07 -7.16
C GLY A 32 -3.27 -24.27 -8.49
N ASP A 33 -4.00 -24.06 -9.59
CA ASP A 33 -3.49 -24.11 -10.97
C ASP A 33 -2.70 -22.83 -11.36
N GLY A 34 -2.24 -22.08 -10.37
CA GLY A 34 -1.53 -20.82 -10.55
C GLY A 34 -2.43 -19.59 -10.70
N THR A 35 -3.72 -19.70 -10.37
CA THR A 35 -4.70 -18.62 -10.52
C THR A 35 -4.92 -17.81 -9.25
N VAL A 36 -4.50 -18.32 -8.10
CA VAL A 36 -4.61 -17.62 -6.82
C VAL A 36 -3.22 -17.27 -6.33
N VAL A 37 -2.99 -15.99 -6.04
CA VAL A 37 -1.73 -15.46 -5.51
C VAL A 37 -1.98 -14.88 -4.13
N PHE A 38 -1.09 -15.15 -3.19
CA PHE A 38 -1.09 -14.60 -1.85
C PHE A 38 0.14 -13.72 -1.66
N TYR A 39 -0.08 -12.51 -1.18
CA TYR A 39 0.94 -11.52 -0.87
C TYR A 39 0.99 -11.33 0.64
N GLU A 40 2.15 -11.59 1.25
CA GLU A 40 2.41 -11.03 2.57
C GLU A 40 2.96 -9.63 2.43
N VAL A 41 2.38 -8.71 3.18
CA VAL A 41 2.70 -7.29 3.08
C VAL A 41 3.00 -6.76 4.47
N ASN A 42 4.15 -6.10 4.62
CA ASN A 42 4.48 -5.35 5.81
C ASN A 42 4.02 -3.90 5.64
N CYS A 43 3.06 -3.49 6.44
CA CYS A 43 2.53 -2.14 6.50
C CYS A 43 3.51 -1.20 7.22
N ASP A 44 3.37 0.12 7.02
CA ASP A 44 4.18 1.14 7.70
C ASP A 44 4.11 1.06 9.24
N SER A 45 3.00 0.56 9.77
CA SER A 45 2.79 0.33 11.20
C SER A 45 3.62 -0.83 11.77
N GLY A 46 4.32 -1.59 10.92
CA GLY A 46 5.00 -2.83 11.28
C GLY A 46 4.07 -4.05 11.33
N LEU A 47 2.80 -3.88 10.95
CA LEU A 47 1.83 -4.96 10.84
C LEU A 47 2.10 -5.79 9.58
N VAL A 48 2.12 -7.11 9.71
CA VAL A 48 2.18 -8.02 8.57
C VAL A 48 0.77 -8.54 8.28
N ILE A 49 0.31 -8.35 7.05
CA ILE A 49 -1.00 -8.80 6.57
C ILE A 49 -0.83 -9.76 5.40
N SER A 50 -1.86 -10.57 5.15
CA SER A 50 -1.93 -11.43 3.96
C SER A 50 -3.10 -10.97 3.09
N ILE A 51 -2.80 -10.69 1.82
CA ILE A 51 -3.75 -10.31 0.78
C ILE A 51 -3.79 -11.44 -0.24
N SER A 52 -4.98 -11.84 -0.68
CA SER A 52 -5.10 -12.81 -1.77
C SER A 52 -5.58 -12.12 -3.05
N ALA A 53 -5.27 -12.71 -4.19
CA ALA A 53 -5.72 -12.23 -5.49
C ALA A 53 -6.09 -13.40 -6.39
N ASP A 54 -7.20 -13.24 -7.11
CA ASP A 54 -7.52 -14.05 -8.28
C ASP A 54 -6.96 -13.32 -9.52
N ILE A 55 -5.87 -13.86 -10.07
CA ILE A 55 -5.22 -13.23 -11.23
C ILE A 55 -6.01 -13.41 -12.52
N LYS A 56 -6.92 -14.39 -12.59
CA LYS A 56 -7.76 -14.62 -13.77
C LYS A 56 -8.81 -13.53 -13.88
N GLU A 57 -9.41 -13.17 -12.75
CA GLU A 57 -10.42 -12.12 -12.64
C GLU A 57 -9.82 -10.75 -12.29
N SER A 58 -8.49 -10.63 -12.18
CA SER A 58 -7.77 -9.40 -11.81
C SER A 58 -8.32 -8.76 -10.53
N THR A 59 -8.66 -9.60 -9.56
CA THR A 59 -9.41 -9.24 -8.37
C THR A 59 -8.58 -9.47 -7.12
N TYR A 60 -8.60 -8.54 -6.17
CA TYR A 60 -7.83 -8.59 -4.92
C TYR A 60 -8.77 -8.63 -3.72
N PHE A 61 -8.39 -9.38 -2.69
CA PHE A 61 -9.19 -9.57 -1.49
C PHE A 61 -8.43 -9.05 -0.27
N ASP A 62 -9.03 -8.10 0.44
CA ASP A 62 -8.48 -7.56 1.67
C ASP A 62 -8.54 -8.59 2.83
N THR A 63 -7.96 -8.25 3.98
CA THR A 63 -7.95 -9.16 5.14
C THR A 63 -9.36 -9.46 5.69
N GLU A 64 -10.36 -8.66 5.35
CA GLU A 64 -11.76 -8.87 5.71
C GLU A 64 -12.53 -9.67 4.64
N GLY A 65 -11.89 -9.98 3.51
CA GLY A 65 -12.49 -10.68 2.38
C GLY A 65 -13.29 -9.77 1.43
N ASN A 66 -13.20 -8.45 1.58
CA ASN A 66 -13.79 -7.53 0.61
C ASN A 66 -12.99 -7.53 -0.69
N THR A 67 -13.70 -7.28 -1.77
CA THR A 67 -13.17 -7.32 -3.13
C THR A 67 -12.69 -5.94 -3.59
N HIS A 68 -11.54 -5.89 -4.23
CA HIS A 68 -10.90 -4.68 -4.73
C HIS A 68 -10.37 -4.88 -6.15
N ASP A 69 -10.43 -3.79 -6.94
CA ASP A 69 -9.93 -3.77 -8.32
C ASP A 69 -8.40 -3.56 -8.39
N SER A 70 -7.75 -3.29 -7.26
CA SER A 70 -6.29 -3.10 -7.21
C SER A 70 -5.69 -3.58 -5.90
N LEU A 71 -4.45 -4.07 -6.00
CA LEU A 71 -3.65 -4.50 -4.86
C LEU A 71 -3.42 -3.38 -3.84
N ASP A 72 -3.13 -2.16 -4.32
CA ASP A 72 -2.88 -1.00 -3.44
C ASP A 72 -4.11 -0.63 -2.61
N ASP A 73 -5.31 -0.75 -3.18
CA ASP A 73 -6.55 -0.47 -2.46
C ASP A 73 -6.82 -1.55 -1.40
N ALA A 74 -6.69 -2.83 -1.75
CA ALA A 74 -6.82 -3.94 -0.80
C ALA A 74 -5.83 -3.82 0.38
N ILE A 75 -4.56 -3.50 0.08
CA ILE A 75 -3.53 -3.28 1.09
C ILE A 75 -3.84 -2.03 1.90
N SER A 76 -4.22 -0.92 1.26
CA SER A 76 -4.55 0.32 1.96
C SER A 76 -5.68 0.13 2.96
N ARG A 77 -6.72 -0.62 2.57
CA ARG A 77 -7.87 -0.93 3.44
C ARG A 77 -7.46 -1.82 4.60
N SER A 78 -6.67 -2.85 4.33
CA SER A 78 -6.15 -3.78 5.35
C SER A 78 -5.16 -3.13 6.33
N CYS A 79 -4.20 -2.36 5.83
CA CYS A 79 -3.20 -1.66 6.64
C CYS A 79 -3.77 -0.46 7.42
N SER A 80 -4.91 0.11 6.99
CA SER A 80 -5.60 1.20 7.70
C SER A 80 -6.67 0.71 8.66
N GLY A 81 -7.01 -0.58 8.63
CA GLY A 81 -7.93 -1.18 9.58
C GLY A 81 -7.26 -1.34 10.94
N ASP A 82 -7.61 -0.48 11.91
CA ASP A 82 -7.23 -0.59 13.34
C ASP A 82 -7.87 -1.82 14.04
N ASN A 83 -7.96 -2.98 13.38
CA ASN A 83 -8.69 -4.11 13.94
C ASN A 83 -8.26 -5.50 13.43
N LEU A 84 -6.95 -5.76 13.39
CA LEU A 84 -6.51 -7.14 13.62
C LEU A 84 -6.40 -7.32 15.13
N THR A 85 -7.53 -7.60 15.77
CA THR A 85 -7.52 -8.22 17.10
C THR A 85 -6.62 -9.44 17.01
N ASP A 86 -5.49 -9.33 17.70
CA ASP A 86 -4.82 -10.34 18.50
C ASP A 86 -5.21 -11.79 18.17
N GLY A 87 -4.22 -12.55 17.71
CA GLY A 87 -4.36 -13.99 17.55
C GLY A 87 -4.86 -14.65 18.82
N SER A 88 -5.80 -15.59 18.67
CA SER A 88 -6.08 -16.63 19.65
C SER A 88 -6.84 -17.76 18.97
N MET A 89 -6.10 -18.73 18.43
CA MET A 89 -6.49 -20.14 18.48
C MET A 89 -5.34 -20.94 19.07
#